data_AF-A0A7U9XMP2-F1
#
_entry.id   AF-A0A7U9XMP2-F1
#
_cell.length_a   1.000
_cell.length_b   1.000
_cell.length_c   1.000
_cell.angle_alpha   90.00
_cell.angle_beta   90.00
_cell.angle_gamma   90.00
#
_symmetry.space_group_name_H-M   'P 1'
#
loop_
_entity.id
_entity.type
_entity.pdbx_description
1 polymer ?
#
loop_
_entity_poly.entity_id
_entity_poly.type
_entity_poly.pdbx_seq_one_letter_code
_entity_poly.pdbx_strand_id
1 'polypeptide(L)'
;MTIPFILLHDEPNPEMTSFVFRETLMSHLLIWGNAYAQVIRDGSGRVLSLYPLLPDKMEVDRDGHGRLFYTYTRNTDENPNFNEYGRVRLKPEDVLHIPGLGFDGLVGY
;
A
#
# COMPACT_ATOMS: atom_id res chain seq x y z
N MET A 1 0.52 8.78 -11.21
CA MET A 1 -0.62 8.76 -10.27
C MET A 1 -0.54 10.00 -9.40
N THR A 2 -1.60 10.79 -9.31
CA THR A 2 -1.68 11.97 -8.41
C THR A 2 -2.51 11.59 -7.19
N ILE A 3 -1.88 11.55 -6.01
CA ILE A 3 -2.58 11.38 -4.73
C ILE A 3 -3.00 12.79 -4.25
N PRO A 4 -4.29 13.00 -3.89
CA PRO A 4 -4.74 14.28 -3.34
C PRO A 4 -3.94 14.71 -2.10
N PHE A 5 -3.55 15.98 -2.04
CA PHE A 5 -2.79 16.54 -0.92
C PHE A 5 -3.48 16.31 0.44
N ILE A 6 -4.81 16.43 0.48
CA ILE A 6 -5.61 16.26 1.71
C ILE A 6 -5.43 14.87 2.35
N LEU A 7 -5.20 13.82 1.55
CA LEU A 7 -5.00 12.46 2.08
C LEU A 7 -3.60 12.27 2.66
N LEU A 8 -2.62 13.01 2.17
CA LEU A 8 -1.26 13.01 2.71
C LEU A 8 -1.07 14.05 3.81
N HIS A 9 -1.95 15.04 3.91
CA HIS A 9 -1.82 16.18 4.81
C HIS A 9 -2.77 16.14 6.01
N ASP A 10 -4.03 15.76 5.82
CA ASP A 10 -5.06 15.86 6.87
C ASP A 10 -5.45 14.47 7.40
N GLU A 11 -6.15 13.67 6.60
CA GLU A 11 -6.76 12.41 7.07
C GLU A 11 -6.74 11.35 5.94
N PRO A 12 -5.80 10.40 5.96
CA PRO A 12 -5.68 9.36 4.93
C PRO A 12 -6.81 8.35 5.00
N ASN A 13 -7.36 8.10 6.19
CA ASN A 13 -8.54 7.28 6.43
C ASN A 13 -9.16 7.64 7.81
N PRO A 14 -10.42 7.23 8.08
CA PRO A 14 -11.11 7.58 9.33
C PRO A 14 -10.53 7.02 10.63
N GLU A 15 -9.57 6.07 10.54
CA GLU A 15 -9.03 5.37 11.71
C GLU A 15 -7.73 6.01 12.22
N MET A 16 -7.06 6.84 11.40
CA MET A 16 -5.79 7.43 11.77
C MET A 16 -5.59 8.82 11.15
N THR A 17 -4.89 9.68 11.90
CA THR A 17 -4.46 10.98 11.38
C THR A 17 -3.37 10.83 10.32
N SER A 18 -3.17 11.85 9.49
CA SER A 18 -2.04 11.90 8.55
C SER A 18 -0.68 11.70 9.24
N PHE A 19 -0.51 12.21 10.47
CA PHE A 19 0.73 12.02 11.23
C PHE A 19 0.98 10.53 11.52
N VAL A 20 0.00 9.83 12.09
CA VAL A 20 0.10 8.40 12.43
C VAL A 20 0.32 7.55 11.19
N PHE A 21 -0.36 7.86 10.08
CA PHE A 21 -0.15 7.17 8.81
C PHE A 21 1.28 7.32 8.29
N ARG A 22 1.82 8.55 8.29
CA ARG A 22 3.19 8.81 7.84
C ARG A 22 4.21 8.15 8.75
N GLU A 23 4.03 8.22 10.08
CA GLU A 23 4.89 7.54 11.05
C GLU A 23 4.86 6.01 10.84
N THR A 24 3.69 5.45 10.56
CA THR A 24 3.50 4.03 10.24
C THR A 24 4.26 3.66 8.97
N LEU A 25 4.09 4.41 7.88
CA LEU A 25 4.80 4.14 6.63
C LEU A 25 6.31 4.33 6.76
N MET A 26 6.77 5.32 7.54
CA MET A 26 8.20 5.48 7.84
C MET A 26 8.74 4.28 8.63
N SER A 27 7.99 3.81 9.63
CA SER A 27 8.36 2.61 10.40
C SER A 27 8.42 1.38 9.49
N HIS A 28 7.45 1.22 8.60
CA HIS A 28 7.45 0.16 7.60
C HIS A 28 8.72 0.21 6.72
N LEU A 29 9.04 1.41 6.22
CA LEU A 29 10.22 1.63 5.40
C LEU A 29 11.52 1.31 6.14
N LEU A 30 11.64 1.70 7.40
CA LEU A 30 12.86 1.55 8.19
C LEU A 30 13.08 0.12 8.71
N ILE A 31 12.01 -0.65 8.91
CA ILE A 31 12.09 -2.01 9.47
C ILE A 31 12.13 -3.07 8.37
N TRP A 32 11.36 -2.89 7.28
CA TRP A 32 11.20 -3.89 6.21
C TRP A 32 11.72 -3.41 4.84
N GLY A 33 12.34 -2.23 4.78
CA GLY A 33 12.85 -1.68 3.54
C GLY A 33 11.78 -1.21 2.56
N ASN A 34 10.49 -1.32 2.89
CA ASN A 34 9.39 -1.03 1.98
C ASN A 34 8.19 -0.51 2.77
N ALA A 35 7.46 0.43 2.20
CA ALA A 35 6.18 0.88 2.73
C ALA A 35 5.09 0.79 1.66
N TYR A 36 3.95 0.23 2.05
CA TYR A 36 2.81 0.00 1.17
C TYR A 36 1.55 0.62 1.76
N ALA A 37 0.71 1.16 0.90
CA ALA A 37 -0.67 1.49 1.24
C ALA A 37 -1.61 1.10 0.10
N GLN A 38 -2.75 0.51 0.46
CA GLN A 38 -3.85 0.30 -0.46
C GLN A 38 -4.50 1.64 -0.80
N VAL A 39 -4.75 1.87 -2.09
CA VAL A 39 -5.45 3.05 -2.59
C VAL A 39 -6.91 2.69 -2.82
N ILE A 40 -7.80 3.26 -2.01
CA ILE A 40 -9.25 3.06 -2.16
C ILE A 40 -9.81 4.16 -3.05
N ARG A 41 -10.66 3.79 -4.02
CA ARG A 41 -11.25 4.71 -4.99
C ARG A 41 -12.76 4.55 -5.07
N ASP A 42 -13.44 5.63 -5.44
CA ASP A 42 -14.84 5.54 -5.87
C ASP A 42 -14.96 5.04 -7.32
N GLY A 43 -16.19 4.81 -7.78
CA GLY A 43 -16.47 4.36 -9.14
C GLY A 43 -16.05 5.34 -10.25
N SER A 44 -15.70 6.59 -9.91
CA SER A 44 -15.16 7.58 -10.85
C SER A 44 -13.63 7.61 -10.89
N GLY A 45 -12.97 6.78 -10.06
CA GLY A 45 -11.51 6.68 -9.97
C GLY A 45 -10.87 7.69 -9.02
N ARG A 46 -11.66 8.51 -8.31
CA ARG A 46 -11.15 9.45 -7.31
C ARG A 46 -10.68 8.68 -6.08
N VAL A 47 -9.49 9.02 -5.58
CA VAL A 47 -8.94 8.43 -4.34
C VAL A 47 -9.74 8.93 -3.14
N LEU A 48 -10.27 7.99 -2.37
CA LEU A 48 -11.04 8.24 -1.16
C LEU A 48 -10.20 8.11 0.11
N SER A 49 -9.33 7.09 0.15
CA SER A 49 -8.54 6.79 1.35
C SER A 49 -7.30 5.95 1.03
N LEU A 50 -6.38 5.95 1.99
CA LEU A 50 -5.15 5.16 1.99
C LEU A 50 -5.10 4.33 3.27
N TYR A 51 -4.93 3.01 3.11
CA TYR A 51 -4.79 2.09 4.25
C TYR A 51 -3.41 1.43 4.21
N PRO A 52 -2.61 1.50 5.28
CA PRO A 52 -1.32 0.81 5.33
C PRO A 52 -1.48 -0.68 5.05
N LEU A 53 -0.56 -1.23 4.25
CA LEU A 53 -0.41 -2.66 4.06
C LEU A 53 0.90 -3.09 4.71
N LEU A 54 0.83 -4.18 5.47
CA LEU A 54 1.99 -4.75 6.16
C LEU A 54 3.01 -5.29 5.15
N PRO A 55 4.28 -4.82 5.18
CA PRO A 55 5.29 -5.23 4.21
C PRO A 55 5.61 -6.73 4.22
N ASP A 56 5.60 -7.37 5.39
CA ASP A 56 5.86 -8.81 5.55
C ASP A 56 4.77 -9.70 4.94
N LYS A 57 3.60 -9.12 4.65
CA LYS A 57 2.47 -9.77 3.99
C LYS A 57 2.39 -9.44 2.50
N MET A 58 3.34 -8.69 1.96
CA MET A 58 3.34 -8.22 0.57
C MET A 58 4.40 -8.93 -0.27
N GLU A 59 3.97 -9.45 -1.43
CA GLU A 59 4.85 -9.94 -2.49
C GLU A 59 4.71 -9.05 -3.74
N VAL A 60 5.83 -8.71 -4.37
CA VAL A 60 5.88 -7.94 -5.62
C VAL A 60 6.47 -8.82 -6.72
N ASP A 61 5.76 -8.96 -7.84
CA ASP A 61 6.21 -9.80 -8.96
C ASP A 61 5.75 -9.20 -10.31
N ARG A 62 6.21 -9.78 -11.43
CA ARG A 62 5.86 -9.39 -12.79
C ARG A 62 5.09 -10.49 -13.49
N ASP A 63 4.07 -10.11 -14.25
CA ASP A 63 3.38 -11.06 -15.14
C ASP A 63 4.25 -11.45 -16.34
N GLY A 64 3.74 -12.34 -17.20
CA GLY A 64 4.44 -12.76 -18.42
C GLY A 64 4.71 -11.65 -19.44
N HIS A 65 4.18 -10.44 -19.22
CA HIS A 65 4.41 -9.25 -20.02
C HIS A 65 5.31 -8.23 -19.31
N GLY A 66 5.89 -8.58 -18.16
CA GLY A 66 6.77 -7.72 -17.38
C GLY A 66 6.04 -6.65 -16.55
N ARG A 67 4.71 -6.70 -16.46
CA ARG A 67 3.93 -5.72 -15.68
C ARG A 67 3.90 -6.13 -14.22
N LEU A 68 4.18 -5.16 -13.35
CA LEU A 68 4.13 -5.40 -11.91
C LEU A 68 2.73 -5.77 -11.45
N PHE A 69 2.67 -6.63 -10.45
CA PHE A 69 1.50 -6.86 -9.64
C PHE A 69 1.92 -7.14 -8.20
N TYR A 70 0.97 -6.93 -7.29
CA TYR A 70 1.17 -7.10 -5.87
C TYR A 70 0.29 -8.24 -5.39
N THR A 71 0.79 -9.06 -4.48
CA THR A 71 -0.03 -10.05 -3.78
C THR A 71 0.06 -9.81 -2.29
N TYR A 72 -1.07 -9.48 -1.69
CA TYR A 72 -1.19 -9.27 -0.26
C TYR A 72 -1.82 -10.49 0.40
N THR A 73 -1.17 -11.03 1.44
CA THR A 73 -1.73 -12.16 2.20
C THR A 73 -2.50 -11.63 3.41
N ARG A 74 -3.83 -11.66 3.35
CA ARG A 74 -4.69 -11.29 4.48
C ARG A 74 -5.01 -12.52 5.32
N ASN A 75 -4.52 -12.54 6.55
CA ASN A 75 -4.83 -13.58 7.54
C ASN A 75 -5.34 -13.02 8.88
N THR A 76 -5.53 -11.70 8.96
CA THR A 76 -6.08 -10.99 10.12
C THR A 76 -7.05 -9.89 9.64
N ASP A 77 -7.61 -9.11 10.56
CA ASP A 77 -8.60 -8.06 10.28
C ASP A 77 -8.01 -6.64 10.28
N GLU A 78 -6.70 -6.52 10.08
CA GLU A 78 -5.96 -5.25 10.11
C GLU A 78 -6.35 -4.27 9.01
N ASN A 79 -6.89 -4.78 7.89
CA ASN A 79 -7.40 -3.96 6.82
C ASN A 79 -8.84 -4.39 6.49
N PRO A 80 -9.85 -3.52 6.77
CA PRO A 80 -11.26 -3.83 6.57
C PRO A 80 -11.70 -3.78 5.09
N ASN A 81 -10.85 -3.30 4.17
CA ASN A 81 -11.18 -3.14 2.76
C ASN A 81 -11.04 -4.42 1.93
N PHE A 82 -10.70 -5.54 2.57
CA PHE A 82 -10.65 -6.86 1.94
C PHE A 82 -11.80 -7.72 2.45
N ASN A 83 -12.59 -8.25 1.52
CA ASN A 83 -13.77 -9.06 1.86
C ASN A 83 -13.41 -10.50 2.27
N GLU A 84 -12.26 -11.01 1.84
CA GLU A 84 -11.87 -12.41 2.01
C GLU A 84 -10.48 -12.53 2.65
N TYR A 85 -10.26 -13.62 3.40
CA TYR A 85 -8.93 -14.03 3.82
C TYR A 85 -8.21 -14.78 2.70
N GLY A 86 -6.88 -14.81 2.76
CA GLY A 86 -6.01 -15.48 1.79
C GLY A 86 -5.20 -14.49 0.97
N ARG A 87 -4.78 -14.93 -0.23
CA ARG A 87 -3.94 -14.15 -1.14
C ARG A 87 -4.82 -13.27 -2.02
N VAL A 88 -4.69 -11.95 -1.88
CA VAL A 88 -5.40 -10.96 -2.69
C VAL A 88 -4.43 -10.32 -3.68
N ARG A 89 -4.73 -10.40 -4.97
CA ARG A 89 -3.93 -9.76 -6.01
C ARG A 89 -4.39 -8.32 -6.21
N LEU A 90 -3.45 -7.38 -6.10
CA LEU A 90 -3.67 -5.94 -6.27
C LEU A 90 -2.95 -5.46 -7.53
N LYS A 91 -3.60 -4.53 -8.25
CA LYS A 91 -2.98 -3.87 -9.40
C LYS A 91 -2.02 -2.78 -8.92
N PRO A 92 -1.01 -2.41 -9.74
CA PRO A 92 -0.11 -1.30 -9.38
C PRO A 92 -0.79 0.04 -9.11
N GLU A 93 -1.94 0.30 -9.74
CA GLU A 93 -2.71 1.54 -9.55
C GLU A 93 -3.49 1.60 -8.22
N ASP A 94 -3.63 0.44 -7.57
CA ASP A 94 -4.32 0.25 -6.29
C ASP A 94 -3.35 0.18 -5.10
N VAL A 95 -2.04 0.33 -5.37
CA VAL A 95 -0.98 0.26 -4.35
C VAL A 95 -0.07 1.49 -4.46
N LEU A 96 -0.02 2.27 -3.39
CA LEU A 96 1.09 3.18 -3.16
C LEU A 96 2.25 2.35 -2.60
N HIS A 97 3.32 2.24 -3.36
CA HIS A 97 4.55 1.60 -2.93
C HIS A 97 5.67 2.64 -2.82
N ILE A 98 6.28 2.74 -1.64
CA ILE A 98 7.50 3.50 -1.39
C ILE A 98 8.61 2.47 -1.15
N PRO A 99 9.43 2.15 -2.16
CA PRO A 99 10.58 1.29 -1.97
C PRO A 99 11.66 2.05 -1.21
N GLY A 100 12.27 1.38 -0.23
CA GLY A 100 13.45 1.86 0.48
C GLY A 100 14.71 1.69 -0.38
N LEU A 101 15.87 1.71 0.28
CA LEU A 101 17.14 1.49 -0.43
C LEU A 101 17.18 0.06 -0.97
N GLY A 102 17.19 -0.07 -2.30
CA GLY A 102 17.24 -1.34 -3.02
C GLY A 102 18.23 -1.28 -4.18
N PHE A 103 18.64 -2.44 -4.68
CA PHE A 103 19.59 -2.56 -5.78
C PHE A 103 18.97 -2.26 -7.16
N ASP A 104 17.68 -2.54 -7.32
CA ASP A 104 16.94 -2.44 -8.58
C ASP A 104 15.76 -1.45 -8.55
N GLY A 105 15.51 -0.83 -7.38
CA GLY A 105 14.40 0.09 -7.15
C GLY A 105 13.01 -0.57 -7.12
N LEU A 106 12.95 -1.90 -7.12
CA LEU A 106 11.70 -2.67 -7.14
C LEU A 106 11.23 -3.06 -5.73
N VAL A 107 12.17 -3.53 -4.89
CA VAL A 107 11.97 -3.90 -3.48
C VAL A 107 13.22 -3.46 -2.71
N GLY A 108 13.06 -2.70 -1.63
CA GLY A 108 14.14 -2.37 -0.69
C GLY A 108 14.47 -3.56 0.24
N TYR A 109 15.70 -3.57 0.78
CA TYR A 109 16.15 -4.58 1.75
C TYR A 109 15.71 -4.28 3.18
#